data_AF-A0AA38ZRN6-F1
#
_entry.id   AF-A0AA38ZRN6-F1
#
_cell.length_a   1.000
_cell.length_b   1.000
_cell.length_c   1.000
_cell.angle_alpha   90.00
_cell.angle_beta   90.00
_cell.angle_gamma   90.00
#
_symmetry.space_group_name_H-M   'P 1'
#
loop_
_entity.id
_entity.type
_entity.pdbx_description
1 polymer ?
#
loop_
_entity_poly.entity_id
_entity_poly.type
_entity_poly.pdbx_seq_one_letter_code
_entity_poly.pdbx_strand_id
1 'polypeptide(L)'
;MGSINFNPFGNWFQKPPNPIPPINLLSCNLLNTPKTLNFASISGSNTSKKTPKPEKPSDEPDKYKKMLEQFFWESETMPDYRHAPEVERILNEDPNFEKKENPTEEEIRENEKWWNEFRSSPVVQFLARAEEIATKMNEMELEENANPYWDEDRKLWQAVPHVPGLDGRPMPRKAIKTKKESDDKFWDFARQFFFGLWGFRQRPYPPGRPIDVAQAIGYKRLEKRYYDFIMRSGGWYYKDRLGRTRGPLELITLKTAWGAGIIDKDTFIWGEDMDEWAPIHMVYGLEPAIATWEVRLGAAATAFLHKLQKGIPPWVPLKGHEKKTYKQLQEEAIESKKRDLAVLEANDGVWPGVRTPSHALFLWASGSELTTILEEDHMPNKYIPKDLRLQLAEVIPGLRPWEVLSVEQAMDQITYGGEWYREPFGMFTTGPPYIENWNNDVKRMFSIFYKLSARVYNKLVRTVPGFDTIMEKVDADAAAREAIRREKRAAQKAAKEKALYDRFQK
;
A
#
# COMPACT_ATOMS: atom_id res chain seq x y z
N MET A 1 62.88 1.98 3.03
CA MET A 1 62.03 2.16 4.23
C MET A 1 61.08 3.31 3.98
N GLY A 2 59.79 3.06 4.15
CA GLY A 2 58.69 4.05 4.12
C GLY A 2 58.35 4.61 2.74
N SER A 3 57.12 4.75 2.27
CA SER A 3 55.79 4.24 2.62
C SER A 3 54.86 4.99 1.67
N ILE A 4 54.28 4.32 0.67
CA ILE A 4 53.31 4.92 -0.24
C ILE A 4 52.00 5.09 0.55
N ASN A 5 51.55 6.33 0.69
CA ASN A 5 50.39 6.68 1.50
C ASN A 5 49.11 6.56 0.64
N PHE A 6 48.17 5.73 1.09
CA PHE A 6 46.84 5.57 0.54
C PHE A 6 45.90 6.62 1.13
N ASN A 7 45.27 7.45 0.29
CA ASN A 7 44.07 8.22 0.65
C ASN A 7 42.90 7.75 -0.24
N PRO A 8 41.90 6.99 0.27
CA PRO A 8 40.81 6.45 -0.54
C PRO A 8 39.49 7.23 -0.42
N PHE A 9 39.51 8.55 -0.22
CA PHE A 9 38.31 9.38 -0.24
C PHE A 9 38.57 10.73 -0.91
N GLY A 10 38.38 10.77 -2.23
CA GLY A 10 38.34 12.00 -3.04
C GLY A 10 36.97 12.12 -3.71
N ASN A 11 36.20 13.11 -3.28
CA ASN A 11 35.09 13.80 -3.96
C ASN A 11 34.39 13.06 -5.11
N TRP A 12 33.31 12.33 -4.79
CA TRP A 12 32.51 11.53 -5.73
C TRP A 12 31.49 12.34 -6.58
N PHE A 13 31.50 13.69 -6.51
CA PHE A 13 30.55 14.55 -7.23
C PHE A 13 31.21 15.73 -7.94
N GLN A 14 31.99 15.45 -8.99
CA GLN A 14 32.29 16.45 -10.02
C GLN A 14 31.67 15.99 -11.36
N LYS A 15 30.85 16.86 -11.96
CA LYS A 15 30.25 16.67 -13.28
C LYS A 15 31.35 16.50 -14.34
N PRO A 16 31.24 15.57 -15.31
CA PRO A 16 32.10 15.62 -16.49
C PRO A 16 31.76 16.86 -17.34
N PRO A 17 32.74 17.52 -17.98
CA PRO A 17 32.47 18.61 -18.91
C PRO A 17 31.74 18.10 -20.17
N ASN A 18 30.76 18.88 -20.63
CA ASN A 18 29.87 18.57 -21.76
C ASN A 18 30.62 18.23 -23.05
N PRO A 19 30.20 17.22 -23.83
CA PRO A 19 30.66 17.07 -25.21
C PRO A 19 30.06 18.13 -26.14
N ILE A 20 30.89 18.66 -27.04
CA ILE A 20 30.63 19.69 -28.06
C ILE A 20 29.53 19.23 -29.05
N PRO A 21 28.64 20.11 -29.54
CA PRO A 21 27.58 19.72 -30.49
C PRO A 21 28.15 19.44 -31.90
N PRO A 22 27.73 18.36 -32.58
CA PRO A 22 27.99 18.21 -34.00
C PRO A 22 27.05 19.10 -34.83
N ILE A 23 27.66 19.74 -35.83
CA ILE A 23 27.12 20.75 -36.74
C ILE A 23 26.05 20.16 -37.67
N ASN A 24 25.00 20.96 -37.87
CA ASN A 24 23.85 20.75 -38.75
C ASN A 24 24.26 20.81 -40.24
N LEU A 25 23.92 19.79 -41.04
CA LEU A 25 24.03 19.82 -42.50
C LEU A 25 22.80 19.18 -43.16
N LEU A 26 22.05 20.02 -43.88
CA LEU A 26 21.12 19.73 -44.98
C LEU A 26 19.72 19.19 -44.57
N SER A 27 18.65 19.98 -44.52
CA SER A 27 17.95 20.70 -45.61
C SER A 27 17.63 19.84 -46.84
N CYS A 28 16.46 19.20 -46.84
CA CYS A 28 15.67 18.92 -48.05
C CYS A 28 14.21 18.62 -47.70
N ASN A 29 13.32 19.54 -48.03
CA ASN A 29 11.89 19.31 -48.16
C ASN A 29 11.65 18.32 -49.30
N LEU A 30 10.96 17.21 -49.03
CA LEU A 30 10.19 16.47 -50.05
C LEU A 30 9.00 15.78 -49.39
N LEU A 31 7.90 16.52 -49.34
CA LEU A 31 6.54 15.98 -49.34
C LEU A 31 6.38 15.00 -50.52
N ASN A 32 5.77 13.84 -50.27
CA ASN A 32 4.69 13.26 -51.09
C ASN A 32 4.28 11.89 -50.52
N THR A 33 3.24 11.86 -49.70
CA THR A 33 2.39 10.66 -49.57
C THR A 33 1.24 10.79 -50.57
N PRO A 34 0.90 9.72 -51.33
CA PRO A 34 -0.05 9.81 -52.43
C PRO A 34 -1.51 9.88 -51.96
N LYS A 35 -2.31 10.53 -52.81
CA LYS A 35 -3.76 10.74 -52.72
C LYS A 35 -4.57 9.47 -53.08
N THR A 36 -5.69 9.34 -52.37
CA THR A 36 -7.01 8.76 -52.73
C THR A 36 -7.16 7.24 -52.91
N LEU A 37 -8.15 6.65 -52.21
CA LEU A 37 -9.44 6.27 -52.81
C LEU A 37 -10.53 6.01 -51.75
N ASN A 38 -11.72 6.55 -52.01
CA ASN A 38 -12.91 6.58 -51.17
C ASN A 38 -13.73 5.27 -51.24
N PHE A 39 -14.38 4.90 -50.14
CA PHE A 39 -15.59 4.07 -50.09
C PHE A 39 -16.29 4.36 -48.75
N ALA A 40 -17.49 4.89 -48.61
CA ALA A 40 -18.56 5.24 -49.53
C ALA A 40 -19.29 6.49 -49.00
N SER A 41 -19.61 7.41 -49.90
CA SER A 41 -20.50 8.55 -49.69
C SER A 41 -21.96 8.11 -49.82
N ILE A 42 -22.81 8.38 -48.84
CA ILE A 42 -24.25 8.59 -49.07
C ILE A 42 -24.71 9.84 -48.32
N SER A 43 -25.13 10.81 -49.11
CA SER A 43 -25.76 12.08 -48.78
C SER A 43 -27.08 11.92 -48.02
N GLY A 44 -27.37 12.82 -47.07
CA GLY A 44 -28.67 12.90 -46.39
C GLY A 44 -28.94 14.22 -45.68
N SER A 45 -29.39 15.21 -46.46
CA SER A 45 -30.30 16.34 -46.14
C SER A 45 -30.09 17.21 -44.87
N ASN A 46 -29.85 18.50 -45.15
CA ASN A 46 -30.04 19.67 -44.30
C ASN A 46 -31.24 19.62 -43.35
N THR A 47 -31.02 19.98 -42.07
CA THR A 47 -31.97 20.83 -41.32
C THR A 47 -31.25 21.75 -40.32
N SER A 48 -31.48 23.05 -40.54
CA SER A 48 -31.40 24.17 -39.59
C SER A 48 -30.01 24.65 -39.12
N LYS A 49 -29.54 25.68 -39.83
CA LYS A 49 -28.45 26.60 -39.47
C LYS A 49 -28.68 27.25 -38.10
N LYS A 50 -27.81 26.94 -37.14
CA LYS A 50 -27.29 27.97 -36.22
C LYS A 50 -25.89 28.28 -36.69
N THR A 51 -25.68 29.47 -37.24
CA THR A 51 -24.34 29.99 -37.53
C THR A 51 -23.56 30.08 -36.21
N PRO A 52 -22.47 29.33 -36.01
CA PRO A 52 -21.53 29.67 -34.96
C PRO A 52 -20.88 30.99 -35.35
N LYS A 53 -20.75 31.91 -34.38
CA LYS A 53 -19.85 33.06 -34.54
C LYS A 53 -18.46 32.52 -34.84
N PRO A 54 -17.66 33.14 -35.73
CA PRO A 54 -16.32 32.66 -36.01
C PRO A 54 -15.47 32.78 -34.75
N GLU A 55 -15.19 31.64 -34.12
CA GLU A 55 -14.09 31.55 -33.17
C GLU A 55 -12.82 31.84 -33.96
N LYS A 56 -12.06 32.85 -33.52
CA LYS A 56 -10.74 33.12 -34.08
C LYS A 56 -9.93 31.83 -34.02
N PRO A 57 -9.12 31.49 -35.03
CA PRO A 57 -8.23 30.35 -34.94
C PRO A 57 -7.31 30.61 -33.75
N SER A 58 -7.53 29.89 -32.65
CA SER A 58 -6.58 29.88 -31.55
C SER A 58 -5.41 29.03 -32.02
N ASP A 59 -4.25 29.66 -32.21
CA ASP A 59 -2.99 28.99 -32.52
C ASP A 59 -2.48 28.10 -31.37
N GLU A 60 -3.25 27.96 -30.29
CA GLU A 60 -2.94 27.08 -29.18
C GLU A 60 -3.35 25.64 -29.49
N PRO A 61 -2.43 24.67 -29.35
CA PRO A 61 -2.78 23.27 -29.56
C PRO A 61 -3.89 22.85 -28.61
N ASP A 62 -4.84 22.09 -29.15
CA ASP A 62 -6.02 21.57 -28.46
C ASP A 62 -5.60 20.87 -27.14
N LYS A 63 -6.34 21.07 -26.05
CA LYS A 63 -5.93 20.64 -24.69
C LYS A 63 -5.52 19.16 -24.65
N TYR A 64 -6.28 18.31 -25.35
CA TYR A 64 -6.01 16.89 -25.43
C TYR A 64 -4.77 16.55 -26.27
N LYS A 65 -4.45 17.35 -27.29
CA LYS A 65 -3.19 17.20 -28.05
C LYS A 65 -1.99 17.53 -27.16
N LYS A 66 -2.06 18.63 -26.39
CA LYS A 66 -1.02 18.97 -25.40
C LYS A 66 -0.83 17.86 -24.36
N MET A 67 -1.93 17.30 -23.82
CA MET A 67 -1.85 16.18 -22.88
C MET A 67 -1.28 14.91 -23.52
N LEU A 68 -1.63 14.62 -24.77
CA LEU A 68 -1.11 13.47 -25.51
C LEU A 68 0.39 13.62 -25.81
N GLU A 69 0.81 14.80 -26.28
CA GLU A 69 2.21 15.15 -26.50
C GLU A 69 2.99 15.07 -25.19
N GLN A 70 2.43 15.57 -24.09
CA GLN A 70 3.01 15.44 -22.76
C GLN A 70 3.12 13.99 -22.31
N PHE A 71 2.09 13.16 -22.53
CA PHE A 71 2.13 11.73 -22.19
C PHE A 71 3.21 10.97 -22.98
N PHE A 72 3.34 11.24 -24.28
CA PHE A 72 4.40 10.65 -25.09
C PHE A 72 5.79 11.14 -24.65
N TRP A 73 5.93 12.43 -24.35
CA TRP A 73 7.16 12.99 -23.80
C TRP A 73 7.52 12.37 -22.45
N GLU A 74 6.57 12.21 -21.53
CA GLU A 74 6.76 11.53 -20.24
C GLU A 74 7.11 10.05 -20.42
N SER A 75 6.58 9.40 -21.45
CA SER A 75 6.91 8.00 -21.77
C SER A 75 8.33 7.85 -22.32
N GLU A 76 8.83 8.84 -23.07
CA GLU A 76 10.19 8.83 -23.62
C GLU A 76 11.24 9.29 -22.61
N THR A 77 10.94 10.32 -21.80
CA THR A 77 11.92 10.98 -20.94
C THR A 77 11.88 10.55 -19.48
N MET A 78 10.77 9.97 -19.02
CA MET A 78 10.55 9.50 -17.64
C MET A 78 11.04 10.52 -16.58
N PRO A 79 10.44 11.72 -16.53
CA PRO A 79 10.86 12.75 -15.61
C PRO A 79 10.63 12.31 -14.15
N ASP A 80 11.65 12.44 -13.31
CA ASP A 80 11.53 12.18 -11.87
C ASP A 80 11.24 13.48 -11.11
N TYR A 81 9.96 13.70 -10.80
CA TYR A 81 9.50 14.89 -10.07
C TYR A 81 9.94 14.90 -8.60
N ARG A 82 10.37 13.76 -8.04
CA ARG A 82 10.74 13.61 -6.63
C ARG A 82 12.00 14.39 -6.23
N HIS A 83 12.82 14.75 -7.22
CA HIS A 83 14.06 15.49 -7.05
C HIS A 83 13.98 16.92 -7.61
N ALA A 84 12.76 17.43 -7.80
CA ALA A 84 12.56 18.83 -8.17
C ALA A 84 13.01 19.77 -7.02
N PRO A 85 13.55 20.97 -7.33
CA PRO A 85 14.02 21.90 -6.30
C PRO A 85 12.89 22.36 -5.36
N GLU A 86 11.64 22.39 -5.81
CA GLU A 86 10.47 22.69 -4.98
C GLU A 86 10.22 21.60 -3.94
N VAL A 87 10.37 20.34 -4.33
CA VAL A 87 10.24 19.18 -3.43
C VAL A 87 11.37 19.19 -2.39
N GLU A 88 12.59 19.51 -2.80
CA GLU A 88 13.71 19.66 -1.86
C GLU A 88 13.49 20.81 -0.87
N ARG A 89 12.84 21.90 -1.27
CA ARG A 89 12.46 22.99 -0.36
C ARG A 89 11.44 22.50 0.67
N ILE A 90 10.33 21.89 0.22
CA ILE A 90 9.27 21.37 1.09
C ILE A 90 9.83 20.35 2.10
N LEU A 91 10.74 19.47 1.67
CA LEU A 91 11.33 18.47 2.56
C LEU A 91 12.30 19.05 3.60
N ASN A 92 12.91 20.20 3.32
CA ASN A 92 13.86 20.88 4.22
C ASN A 92 13.19 21.94 5.11
N GLU A 93 12.01 22.41 4.72
CA GLU A 93 11.19 23.34 5.48
C GLU A 93 10.52 22.61 6.65
N ASP A 94 10.52 23.24 7.84
CA ASP A 94 9.83 22.69 8.99
C ASP A 94 8.34 23.02 8.88
N PRO A 95 7.43 22.03 8.85
CA PRO A 95 6.01 22.26 8.56
C PRO A 95 5.29 23.12 9.62
N ASN A 96 5.90 23.23 10.81
CA ASN A 96 5.29 23.90 11.96
C ASN A 96 5.89 25.29 12.23
N PHE A 97 7.06 25.60 11.67
CA PHE A 97 7.80 26.82 12.03
C PHE A 97 8.38 27.50 10.80
N GLU A 98 8.03 28.77 10.60
CA GLU A 98 8.61 29.60 9.55
C GLU A 98 10.06 29.96 9.91
N LYS A 99 11.02 29.57 9.05
CA LYS A 99 12.42 30.00 9.16
C LYS A 99 12.56 31.42 8.61
N LYS A 100 12.72 32.41 9.50
CA LYS A 100 13.14 33.75 9.08
C LYS A 100 14.63 33.73 8.71
N GLU A 101 14.98 34.16 7.49
CA GLU A 101 16.36 34.07 6.97
C GLU A 101 17.36 35.02 7.67
N ASN A 102 16.90 36.13 8.24
CA ASN A 102 17.75 37.13 8.93
C ASN A 102 17.05 37.71 10.18
N PRO A 103 16.99 36.98 11.31
CA PRO A 103 16.39 37.49 12.53
C PRO A 103 17.27 38.57 13.17
N THR A 104 16.65 39.64 13.67
CA THR A 104 17.35 40.68 14.44
C THR A 104 17.70 40.20 15.85
N GLU A 105 18.75 40.76 16.47
CA GLU A 105 19.17 40.35 17.83
C GLU A 105 18.05 40.52 18.88
N GLU A 106 17.17 41.51 18.68
CA GLU A 106 16.01 41.75 19.53
C GLU A 106 14.96 40.65 19.39
N GLU A 107 14.60 40.26 18.15
CA GLU A 107 13.68 39.16 17.89
C GLU A 107 14.19 37.82 18.43
N ILE A 108 15.49 37.56 18.36
CA ILE A 108 16.10 36.34 18.93
C ILE A 108 15.89 36.33 20.45
N ARG A 109 16.17 37.44 21.14
CA ARG A 109 15.97 37.56 22.59
C ARG A 109 14.50 37.45 22.99
N GLU A 110 13.58 38.02 22.21
CA GLU A 110 12.14 37.89 22.45
C GLU A 110 11.65 36.47 22.25
N ASN A 111 12.12 35.78 21.20
CA ASN A 111 11.79 34.39 20.94
C ASN A 111 12.33 33.49 22.07
N GLU A 112 13.57 33.70 22.52
CA GLU A 112 14.14 32.99 23.67
C GLU A 112 13.33 33.20 24.96
N LYS A 113 12.91 34.45 25.25
CA LYS A 113 12.04 34.74 26.39
C LYS A 113 10.71 34.01 26.28
N TRP A 114 10.08 34.07 25.11
CA TRP A 114 8.82 33.38 24.83
C TRP A 114 8.95 31.87 25.00
N TRP A 115 10.03 31.25 24.50
CA TRP A 115 10.30 29.82 24.68
C TRP A 115 10.51 29.47 26.15
N ASN A 116 11.19 30.32 26.92
CA ASN A 116 11.39 30.10 28.34
C ASN A 116 10.07 30.19 29.11
N GLU A 117 9.24 31.19 28.82
CA GLU A 117 7.90 31.33 29.40
C GLU A 117 6.99 30.15 29.02
N PHE A 118 7.00 29.77 27.75
CA PHE A 118 6.26 28.62 27.24
C PHE A 118 6.66 27.33 27.95
N ARG A 119 7.97 27.04 28.06
CA ARG A 119 8.49 25.86 28.79
C ARG A 119 8.24 25.94 30.31
N SER A 120 8.14 27.14 30.87
CA SER A 120 7.83 27.35 32.29
C SER A 120 6.35 27.08 32.61
N SER A 121 5.47 27.13 31.60
CA SER A 121 4.04 26.93 31.78
C SER A 121 3.76 25.54 32.38
N PRO A 122 2.99 25.43 33.48
CA PRO A 122 2.65 24.15 34.09
C PRO A 122 1.96 23.18 33.13
N VAL A 123 1.18 23.70 32.16
CA VAL A 123 0.51 22.89 31.14
C VAL A 123 1.53 22.26 30.20
N VAL A 124 2.53 23.03 29.75
CA VAL A 124 3.58 22.53 28.85
C VAL A 124 4.47 21.52 29.58
N GLN A 125 4.82 21.77 30.84
CA GLN A 125 5.53 20.79 31.67
C GLN A 125 4.74 19.50 31.85
N PHE A 126 3.43 19.59 32.05
CA PHE A 126 2.56 18.41 32.13
C PHE A 126 2.52 17.64 30.80
N LEU A 127 2.38 18.34 29.66
CA LEU A 127 2.38 17.72 28.34
C LEU A 127 3.74 17.06 28.04
N ALA A 128 4.85 17.74 28.31
CA ALA A 128 6.19 17.18 28.17
C ALA A 128 6.35 15.93 29.04
N ARG A 129 5.85 15.95 30.28
CA ARG A 129 5.86 14.78 31.16
C ARG A 129 4.96 13.65 30.63
N ALA A 130 3.81 13.96 30.05
CA ALA A 130 2.95 12.96 29.42
C ALA A 130 3.64 12.31 28.22
N GLU A 131 4.33 13.09 27.39
CA GLU A 131 5.15 12.60 26.28
C GLU A 131 6.26 11.67 26.80
N GLU A 132 7.02 12.07 27.82
CA GLU A 132 8.04 11.22 28.45
C GLU A 132 7.47 9.90 28.98
N ILE A 133 6.32 9.94 29.67
CA ILE A 133 5.66 8.74 30.19
C ILE A 133 5.28 7.83 29.03
N ALA A 134 4.68 8.38 27.98
CA ALA A 134 4.26 7.60 26.83
C ALA A 134 5.49 7.01 26.08
N THR A 135 6.63 7.71 26.04
CA THR A 135 7.88 7.16 25.48
C THR A 135 8.38 6.00 26.32
N LYS A 136 8.39 6.12 27.65
CA LYS A 136 8.75 5.03 28.56
C LYS A 136 7.82 3.83 28.45
N MET A 137 6.51 4.08 28.32
CA MET A 137 5.54 3.00 28.08
C MET A 137 5.84 2.25 26.79
N ASN A 138 6.17 2.97 25.72
CA ASN A 138 6.54 2.36 24.45
C ASN A 138 7.86 1.58 24.54
N GLU A 139 8.87 2.13 25.22
CA GLU A 139 10.15 1.44 25.48
C GLU A 139 9.92 0.13 26.26
N MET A 140 9.11 0.16 27.32
CA MET A 140 8.73 -1.03 28.07
C MET A 140 8.02 -2.07 27.18
N GLU A 141 7.09 -1.63 26.32
CA GLU A 141 6.42 -2.54 25.37
C GLU A 141 7.39 -3.13 24.34
N LEU A 142 8.38 -2.37 23.87
CA LEU A 142 9.41 -2.87 22.96
C LEU A 142 10.32 -3.88 23.62
N GLU A 143 10.78 -3.61 24.84
CA GLU A 143 11.59 -4.53 25.64
C GLU A 143 10.83 -5.82 25.94
N GLU A 144 9.56 -5.71 26.32
CA GLU A 144 8.69 -6.84 26.53
C GLU A 144 8.58 -7.72 25.29
N ASN A 145 8.56 -7.13 24.09
CA ASN A 145 8.42 -7.85 22.83
C ASN A 145 9.74 -8.09 22.09
N ALA A 146 10.88 -7.83 22.71
CA ALA A 146 12.18 -7.93 22.05
C ALA A 146 12.54 -9.38 21.66
N ASN A 147 12.06 -10.37 22.42
CA ASN A 147 12.41 -11.77 22.24
C ASN A 147 11.16 -12.61 21.91
N PRO A 148 11.05 -13.17 20.70
CA PRO A 148 10.02 -14.16 20.39
C PRO A 148 10.28 -15.50 21.11
N TYR A 149 9.22 -16.30 21.20
CA TYR A 149 9.22 -17.65 21.75
C TYR A 149 10.23 -18.58 21.07
N TRP A 150 10.32 -18.53 19.73
CA TRP A 150 11.27 -19.32 18.97
C TRP A 150 12.65 -18.66 18.94
N ASP A 151 13.66 -19.32 19.52
CA ASP A 151 15.05 -18.84 19.52
C ASP A 151 15.61 -18.63 18.10
N GLU A 152 15.20 -19.49 17.17
CA GLU A 152 15.63 -19.45 15.77
C GLU A 152 15.27 -18.12 15.09
N ASP A 153 14.16 -17.51 15.49
CA ASP A 153 13.59 -16.31 14.86
C ASP A 153 14.12 -15.01 15.49
N ARG A 154 14.82 -15.08 16.64
CA ARG A 154 15.34 -13.89 17.34
C ARG A 154 16.22 -13.00 16.46
N LYS A 155 17.10 -13.61 15.66
CA LYS A 155 17.98 -12.87 14.75
C LYS A 155 17.20 -12.10 13.68
N LEU A 156 16.15 -12.71 13.14
CA LEU A 156 15.28 -12.05 12.17
C LEU A 156 14.49 -10.93 12.86
N TRP A 157 13.92 -11.22 14.03
CA TRP A 157 13.13 -10.29 14.81
C TRP A 157 13.88 -9.00 15.17
N GLN A 158 15.17 -9.12 15.52
CA GLN A 158 16.05 -7.98 15.79
C GLN A 158 16.48 -7.22 14.52
N ALA A 159 16.60 -7.92 13.39
CA ALA A 159 17.03 -7.31 12.13
C ALA A 159 15.93 -6.46 11.48
N VAL A 160 14.65 -6.79 11.69
CA VAL A 160 13.52 -6.03 11.15
C VAL A 160 13.34 -4.73 11.94
N PRO A 161 13.47 -3.54 11.33
CA PRO A 161 13.31 -2.27 12.02
C PRO A 161 11.83 -1.99 12.33
N HIS A 162 11.54 -1.15 13.34
CA HIS A 162 10.18 -0.81 13.73
C HIS A 162 9.57 0.21 12.77
N VAL A 163 8.28 0.04 12.45
CA VAL A 163 7.53 1.03 11.64
C VAL A 163 7.28 2.28 12.50
N PRO A 164 7.59 3.49 12.02
CA PRO A 164 7.22 4.71 12.74
C PRO A 164 5.70 4.82 12.80
N GLY A 165 5.15 4.99 14.00
CA GLY A 165 3.75 5.29 14.24
C GLY A 165 3.40 6.72 13.85
N LEU A 166 2.11 7.06 13.97
CA LEU A 166 1.60 8.40 13.67
C LEU A 166 2.33 9.49 14.50
N ASP A 167 2.66 9.17 15.74
CA ASP A 167 3.36 10.06 16.68
C ASP A 167 4.89 10.08 16.44
N GLY A 168 5.38 9.45 15.37
CA GLY A 168 6.81 9.32 15.03
C GLY A 168 7.57 8.26 15.81
N ARG A 169 6.97 7.71 16.87
CA ARG A 169 7.58 6.68 17.73
C ARG A 169 7.56 5.31 17.07
N PRO A 170 8.53 4.42 17.34
CA PRO A 170 8.50 3.06 16.83
C PRO A 170 7.25 2.32 17.31
N MET A 171 6.49 1.75 16.38
CA MET A 171 5.31 0.94 16.68
C MET A 171 5.77 -0.44 17.21
N PRO A 172 5.34 -0.84 18.41
CA PRO A 172 5.76 -2.11 19.00
C PRO A 172 5.12 -3.27 18.24
N ARG A 173 5.95 -4.23 17.83
CA ARG A 173 5.47 -5.50 17.26
C ARG A 173 5.23 -6.49 18.38
N LYS A 174 4.11 -7.19 18.37
CA LYS A 174 3.78 -8.14 19.43
C LYS A 174 4.49 -9.47 19.24
N ALA A 175 5.31 -9.87 20.22
CA ALA A 175 5.94 -11.18 20.24
C ALA A 175 5.04 -12.23 20.90
N ILE A 176 4.96 -13.45 20.34
CA ILE A 176 4.46 -14.62 21.08
C ILE A 176 5.56 -15.03 22.06
N LYS A 177 5.25 -15.15 23.34
CA LYS A 177 6.25 -15.45 24.38
C LYS A 177 6.20 -16.90 24.83
N THR A 178 5.01 -17.48 24.89
CA THR A 178 4.81 -18.83 25.45
C THR A 178 4.30 -19.82 24.44
N LYS A 179 4.57 -21.11 24.69
CA LYS A 179 4.02 -22.21 23.90
C LYS A 179 2.49 -22.19 23.87
N LYS A 180 1.87 -21.93 25.03
CA LYS A 180 0.41 -21.88 25.15
C LYS A 180 -0.18 -20.78 24.27
N GLU A 181 0.41 -19.59 24.27
CA GLU A 181 0.00 -18.50 23.37
C GLU A 181 0.17 -18.86 21.89
N SER A 182 1.23 -19.60 21.56
CA SER A 182 1.46 -20.10 20.21
C SER A 182 0.38 -21.09 19.77
N ASP A 183 0.10 -22.09 20.61
CA ASP A 183 -0.92 -23.12 20.37
C ASP A 183 -2.32 -22.47 20.27
N ASP A 184 -2.66 -21.57 21.20
CA ASP A 184 -3.94 -20.85 21.20
C ASP A 184 -4.12 -20.02 19.92
N LYS A 185 -3.06 -19.30 19.48
CA LYS A 185 -3.09 -18.55 18.22
C LYS A 185 -3.21 -19.46 17.00
N PHE A 186 -2.49 -20.56 16.96
CA PHE A 186 -2.56 -21.52 15.86
C PHE A 186 -3.96 -22.13 15.76
N TRP A 187 -4.55 -22.56 16.87
CA TRP A 187 -5.89 -23.14 16.87
C TRP A 187 -7.00 -22.12 16.64
N ASP A 188 -6.81 -20.86 17.04
CA ASP A 188 -7.73 -19.79 16.65
C ASP A 188 -7.69 -19.56 15.14
N PHE A 189 -6.50 -19.47 14.55
CA PHE A 189 -6.34 -19.42 13.09
C PHE A 189 -6.96 -20.62 12.39
N ALA A 190 -6.59 -21.84 12.78
CA ALA A 190 -7.03 -23.06 12.12
C ALA A 190 -8.56 -23.15 12.12
N ARG A 191 -9.22 -22.83 13.24
CA ARG A 191 -10.68 -22.77 13.32
C ARG A 191 -11.26 -21.74 12.36
N GLN A 192 -10.71 -20.53 12.31
CA GLN A 192 -11.20 -19.48 11.40
C GLN A 192 -10.96 -19.83 9.92
N PHE A 193 -9.81 -20.43 9.60
CA PHE A 193 -9.46 -20.86 8.26
C PHE A 193 -10.41 -21.96 7.78
N PHE A 194 -10.55 -23.06 8.54
CA PHE A 194 -11.45 -24.16 8.17
C PHE A 194 -12.92 -23.74 8.17
N PHE A 195 -13.33 -22.88 9.11
CA PHE A 195 -14.68 -22.31 9.07
C PHE A 195 -14.91 -21.48 7.80
N GLY A 196 -13.96 -20.63 7.42
CA GLY A 196 -14.04 -19.89 6.16
C GLY A 196 -14.10 -20.80 4.94
N LEU A 197 -13.24 -21.83 4.88
CA LEU A 197 -13.21 -22.79 3.78
C LEU A 197 -14.53 -23.55 3.62
N TRP A 198 -15.22 -23.82 4.73
CA TRP A 198 -16.54 -24.45 4.73
C TRP A 198 -17.71 -23.46 4.59
N GLY A 199 -17.43 -22.20 4.24
CA GLY A 199 -18.44 -21.16 4.07
C GLY A 199 -19.06 -20.67 5.37
N PHE A 200 -18.53 -21.07 6.54
CA PHE A 200 -18.94 -20.50 7.81
C PHE A 200 -18.35 -19.10 7.98
N ARG A 201 -19.17 -18.23 8.56
CA ARG A 201 -18.82 -16.85 8.86
C ARG A 201 -17.60 -16.78 9.77
N GLN A 202 -16.50 -16.24 9.24
CA GLN A 202 -15.30 -15.94 10.01
C GLN A 202 -15.57 -14.83 11.02
N ARG A 203 -14.88 -14.88 12.16
CA ARG A 203 -14.91 -13.77 13.13
C ARG A 203 -14.07 -12.62 12.58
N PRO A 204 -14.48 -11.36 12.75
CA PRO A 204 -13.58 -10.24 12.51
C PRO A 204 -12.30 -10.39 13.29
N TYR A 205 -11.18 -10.13 12.61
CA TYR A 205 -9.92 -9.96 13.28
C TYR A 205 -10.01 -8.76 14.23
N PRO A 206 -9.62 -8.91 15.50
CA PRO A 206 -9.61 -7.78 16.43
C PRO A 206 -8.69 -6.68 15.88
N PRO A 207 -9.17 -5.42 15.83
CA PRO A 207 -8.35 -4.30 15.37
C PRO A 207 -7.11 -4.21 16.27
N GLY A 208 -5.93 -4.36 15.68
CA GLY A 208 -4.63 -4.33 16.40
C GLY A 208 -4.01 -5.69 16.74
N ARG A 209 -4.58 -6.83 16.32
CA ARG A 209 -3.91 -8.13 16.41
C ARG A 209 -4.03 -8.91 15.10
N PRO A 210 -3.28 -8.52 14.05
CA PRO A 210 -3.14 -9.40 12.90
C PRO A 210 -2.67 -10.78 13.39
N ILE A 211 -3.34 -11.84 12.95
CA ILE A 211 -2.95 -13.20 13.33
C ILE A 211 -1.73 -13.57 12.48
N ASP A 212 -0.55 -13.22 12.98
CA ASP A 212 0.68 -13.73 12.39
C ASP A 212 0.88 -15.19 12.84
N VAL A 213 0.26 -16.10 12.11
CA VAL A 213 0.38 -17.55 12.29
C VAL A 213 1.82 -18.01 12.01
N ALA A 214 2.53 -17.30 11.14
CA ALA A 214 3.91 -17.64 10.81
C ALA A 214 4.79 -17.51 12.07
N GLN A 215 4.49 -16.56 12.95
CA GLN A 215 5.15 -16.47 14.26
C GLN A 215 4.84 -17.67 15.19
N ALA A 216 3.63 -18.22 15.14
CA ALA A 216 3.24 -19.38 15.96
C ALA A 216 3.99 -20.65 15.51
N ILE A 217 4.08 -20.86 14.19
CA ILE A 217 4.79 -21.99 13.59
C ILE A 217 6.32 -21.81 13.66
N GLY A 218 6.78 -20.56 13.58
CA GLY A 218 8.17 -20.13 13.48
C GLY A 218 8.60 -19.94 12.03
N TYR A 219 9.20 -18.80 11.69
CA TYR A 219 9.47 -18.41 10.29
C TYR A 219 10.44 -19.38 9.62
N LYS A 220 11.55 -19.75 10.30
CA LYS A 220 12.51 -20.72 9.76
C LYS A 220 11.95 -22.13 9.63
N ARG A 221 11.03 -22.52 10.52
CA ARG A 221 10.38 -23.84 10.45
C ARG A 221 9.40 -23.88 9.30
N LEU A 222 8.68 -22.80 9.08
CA LEU A 222 7.79 -22.62 7.94
C LEU A 222 8.57 -22.72 6.63
N GLU A 223 9.69 -21.99 6.52
CA GLU A 223 10.59 -22.03 5.36
C GLU A 223 11.10 -23.45 5.07
N LYS A 224 11.55 -24.20 6.09
CA LYS A 224 11.98 -25.60 5.94
C LYS A 224 10.85 -26.51 5.45
N ARG A 225 9.64 -26.36 5.99
CA ARG A 225 8.49 -27.18 5.58
C ARG A 225 8.11 -26.92 4.14
N TYR A 226 8.10 -25.66 3.71
CA TYR A 226 7.82 -25.33 2.32
C TYR A 226 8.95 -25.75 1.39
N TYR A 227 10.21 -25.68 1.83
CA TYR A 227 11.33 -26.25 1.07
C TYR A 227 11.12 -27.75 0.80
N ASP A 228 10.77 -28.54 1.82
CA ASP A 228 10.50 -29.97 1.65
C ASP A 228 9.29 -30.24 0.74
N PHE A 229 8.27 -29.38 0.80
CA PHE A 229 7.11 -29.44 -0.08
C PHE A 229 7.48 -29.14 -1.53
N ILE A 230 8.21 -28.05 -1.78
CA ILE A 230 8.65 -27.61 -3.11
C ILE A 230 9.57 -28.62 -3.78
N MET A 231 10.40 -29.32 -3.00
CA MET A 231 11.24 -30.40 -3.53
C MET A 231 10.42 -31.61 -4.01
N ARG A 232 9.13 -31.70 -3.63
CA ARG A 232 8.20 -32.76 -4.02
C ARG A 232 7.15 -32.30 -5.04
N SER A 233 6.90 -31.00 -5.14
CA SER A 233 5.95 -30.42 -6.10
C SER A 233 6.65 -29.98 -7.40
N GLY A 234 5.89 -29.95 -8.49
CA GLY A 234 6.33 -29.50 -9.81
C GLY A 234 5.33 -28.49 -10.39
N GLY A 235 5.51 -28.09 -11.65
CA GLY A 235 4.55 -27.22 -12.33
C GLY A 235 4.75 -25.73 -12.03
N TRP A 236 5.95 -25.22 -12.28
CA TRP A 236 6.28 -23.81 -12.07
C TRP A 236 6.27 -23.02 -13.37
N TYR A 237 5.89 -21.75 -13.27
CA TYR A 237 5.92 -20.78 -14.34
C TYR A 237 6.65 -19.53 -13.86
N TYR A 238 7.52 -18.93 -14.68
CA TYR A 238 8.13 -17.64 -14.36
C TYR A 238 7.79 -16.60 -15.44
N LYS A 239 7.81 -15.32 -15.05
CA LYS A 239 7.79 -14.21 -16.01
C LYS A 239 9.21 -13.88 -16.43
N ASP A 240 9.47 -13.94 -17.71
CA ASP A 240 10.72 -13.52 -18.32
C ASP A 240 10.94 -12.01 -18.12
N ARG A 241 12.15 -11.49 -18.39
CA ARG A 241 12.45 -10.05 -18.31
C ARG A 241 11.58 -9.20 -19.25
N LEU A 242 10.98 -9.84 -20.26
CA LEU A 242 10.03 -9.24 -21.20
C LEU A 242 8.55 -9.41 -20.78
N GLY A 243 8.28 -9.79 -19.53
CA GLY A 243 6.93 -9.98 -19.00
C GLY A 243 6.20 -11.24 -19.48
N ARG A 244 6.80 -12.02 -20.38
CA ARG A 244 6.19 -13.24 -20.94
C ARG A 244 6.24 -14.40 -19.95
N THR A 245 5.11 -15.11 -19.84
CA THR A 245 5.02 -16.33 -19.02
C THR A 245 5.73 -17.50 -19.71
N ARG A 246 6.59 -18.20 -18.96
CA ARG A 246 7.32 -19.39 -19.41
C ARG A 246 6.96 -20.57 -18.52
N GLY A 247 6.60 -21.70 -19.12
CA GLY A 247 6.37 -22.97 -18.43
C GLY A 247 5.33 -23.85 -19.13
N PRO A 248 4.90 -24.95 -18.49
CA PRO A 248 5.31 -25.42 -17.16
C PRO A 248 6.77 -25.90 -17.11
N LEU A 249 7.41 -25.76 -15.95
CA LEU A 249 8.81 -26.10 -15.70
C LEU A 249 8.93 -26.94 -14.43
N GLU A 250 9.90 -27.84 -14.43
CA GLU A 250 10.33 -28.54 -13.23
C GLU A 250 11.33 -27.70 -12.43
N LEU A 251 11.55 -28.08 -11.16
CA LEU A 251 12.53 -27.41 -10.31
C LEU A 251 13.95 -27.43 -10.90
N ILE A 252 14.32 -28.51 -11.61
CA ILE A 252 15.66 -28.62 -12.23
C ILE A 252 15.86 -27.60 -13.37
N THR A 253 14.80 -27.33 -14.14
CA THR A 253 14.80 -26.27 -15.16
C THR A 253 14.88 -24.87 -14.54
N LEU A 254 14.28 -24.65 -13.37
CA LEU A 254 14.46 -23.41 -12.63
C LEU A 254 15.90 -23.24 -12.11
N LYS A 255 16.51 -24.32 -11.60
CA LYS A 255 17.92 -24.32 -11.16
C LYS A 255 18.87 -23.94 -12.28
N THR A 256 18.67 -24.51 -13.46
CA THR A 256 19.49 -24.20 -14.64
C THR A 256 19.26 -22.78 -15.13
N ALA A 257 18.01 -22.30 -15.16
CA ALA A 257 17.68 -20.92 -15.51
C ALA A 257 18.29 -19.90 -14.53
N TRP A 258 18.30 -20.22 -13.24
CA TRP A 258 18.98 -19.42 -12.21
C TRP A 258 20.50 -19.43 -12.40
N GLY A 259 21.11 -20.59 -12.59
CA GLY A 259 22.56 -20.71 -12.84
C GLY A 259 23.02 -19.96 -14.10
N ALA A 260 22.16 -19.92 -15.12
CA ALA A 260 22.36 -19.15 -16.34
C ALA A 260 22.13 -17.63 -16.17
N GLY A 261 21.63 -17.17 -15.01
CA GLY A 261 21.30 -15.77 -14.78
C GLY A 261 20.11 -15.26 -15.61
N ILE A 262 19.21 -16.16 -16.02
CA ILE A 262 17.95 -15.83 -16.69
C ILE A 262 16.92 -15.40 -15.64
N ILE A 263 16.90 -16.12 -14.52
CA ILE A 263 16.01 -15.91 -13.39
C ILE A 263 16.84 -15.49 -12.18
N ASP A 264 16.30 -14.54 -11.42
CA ASP A 264 16.90 -14.00 -10.21
C ASP A 264 15.90 -14.03 -9.04
N LYS A 265 16.31 -13.57 -7.86
CA LYS A 265 15.47 -13.50 -6.64
C LYS A 265 14.16 -12.72 -6.84
N ASP A 266 14.20 -11.72 -7.71
CA ASP A 266 13.10 -10.78 -7.94
C ASP A 266 12.23 -11.18 -9.13
N THR A 267 12.56 -12.27 -9.81
CA THR A 267 11.73 -12.80 -10.89
C THR A 267 10.40 -13.31 -10.33
N PHE A 268 9.31 -12.88 -10.96
CA PHE A 268 7.97 -13.36 -10.62
C PHE A 268 7.79 -14.81 -11.04
N ILE A 269 7.28 -15.62 -10.12
CA ILE A 269 6.98 -17.02 -10.30
C ILE A 269 5.53 -17.30 -9.87
N TRP A 270 4.95 -18.32 -10.49
CA TRP A 270 3.64 -18.86 -10.17
C TRP A 270 3.71 -20.38 -10.19
N GLY A 271 2.97 -21.03 -9.30
CA GLY A 271 2.83 -22.48 -9.24
C GLY A 271 1.36 -22.84 -9.06
N GLU A 272 1.01 -24.11 -9.32
CA GLU A 272 -0.38 -24.58 -9.27
C GLU A 272 -1.09 -24.31 -7.93
N ASP A 273 -0.34 -24.33 -6.82
CA ASP A 273 -0.85 -24.07 -5.47
C ASP A 273 -0.73 -22.58 -5.03
N MET A 274 -0.51 -21.65 -5.96
CA MET A 274 -0.39 -20.21 -5.68
C MET A 274 -1.56 -19.42 -6.27
N ASP A 275 -2.13 -18.52 -5.46
CA ASP A 275 -3.21 -17.64 -5.90
C ASP A 275 -2.74 -16.57 -6.90
N GLU A 276 -1.50 -16.09 -6.74
CA GLU A 276 -0.97 -14.94 -7.49
C GLU A 276 0.52 -15.12 -7.86
N TRP A 277 0.99 -14.31 -8.82
CA TRP A 277 2.41 -14.23 -9.18
C TRP A 277 3.19 -13.54 -8.07
N ALA A 278 4.24 -14.20 -7.54
CA ALA A 278 5.07 -13.62 -6.48
C ALA A 278 6.57 -13.70 -6.86
N PRO A 279 7.41 -12.76 -6.40
CA PRO A 279 8.87 -12.89 -6.54
C PRO A 279 9.39 -14.15 -5.84
N ILE A 280 10.41 -14.80 -6.42
CA ILE A 280 10.96 -16.07 -5.89
C ILE A 280 11.38 -15.98 -4.42
N HIS A 281 11.98 -14.87 -3.99
CA HIS A 281 12.44 -14.70 -2.60
C HIS A 281 11.29 -14.55 -1.59
N MET A 282 10.07 -14.24 -2.06
CA MET A 282 8.88 -14.10 -1.21
C MET A 282 8.14 -15.42 -1.02
N VAL A 283 8.33 -16.37 -1.92
CA VAL A 283 7.76 -17.71 -1.79
C VAL A 283 8.61 -18.50 -0.79
N TYR A 284 7.99 -18.89 0.33
CA TYR A 284 8.68 -19.63 1.39
C TYR A 284 9.38 -20.88 0.86
N GLY A 285 10.66 -21.04 1.17
CA GLY A 285 11.43 -22.24 0.82
C GLY A 285 11.80 -22.38 -0.66
N LEU A 286 11.29 -21.53 -1.56
CA LEU A 286 11.55 -21.64 -3.00
C LEU A 286 12.95 -21.16 -3.40
N GLU A 287 13.40 -20.00 -2.89
CA GLU A 287 14.77 -19.53 -3.12
C GLU A 287 15.80 -20.59 -2.74
N PRO A 288 15.82 -21.16 -1.51
CA PRO A 288 16.79 -22.19 -1.17
C PRO A 288 16.62 -23.49 -1.98
N ALA A 289 15.41 -23.80 -2.47
CA ALA A 289 15.17 -24.96 -3.34
C ALA A 289 15.77 -24.79 -4.74
N ILE A 290 15.77 -23.58 -5.30
CA ILE A 290 16.35 -23.26 -6.61
C ILE A 290 17.85 -22.91 -6.49
N ALA A 291 18.19 -21.99 -5.59
CA ALA A 291 19.54 -21.47 -5.40
C ALA A 291 20.35 -22.34 -4.42
N THR A 292 20.53 -23.62 -4.74
CA THR A 292 21.44 -24.51 -4.01
C THR A 292 22.88 -24.01 -4.12
N TRP A 293 23.78 -24.47 -3.23
CA TRP A 293 25.17 -24.00 -3.20
C TRP A 293 25.88 -24.20 -4.56
N GLU A 294 25.62 -25.30 -5.27
CA GLU A 294 26.20 -25.54 -6.60
C GLU A 294 25.67 -24.54 -7.65
N VAL A 295 24.36 -24.23 -7.61
CA VAL A 295 23.73 -23.27 -8.52
C VAL A 295 24.22 -21.84 -8.24
N ARG A 296 24.42 -21.49 -6.97
CA ARG A 296 24.96 -20.17 -6.58
C ARG A 296 26.41 -19.98 -7.04
N LEU A 297 27.22 -21.05 -6.99
CA LEU A 297 28.57 -21.01 -7.54
C LEU A 297 28.55 -20.88 -9.06
N GLY A 298 27.67 -21.62 -9.74
CA GLY A 298 27.46 -21.49 -11.18
C GLY A 298 27.05 -20.07 -11.59
N ALA A 299 26.05 -19.50 -10.91
CA ALA A 299 25.59 -18.12 -11.12
C ALA A 299 26.68 -17.08 -10.81
N ALA A 300 27.49 -17.30 -9.77
CA ALA A 300 28.61 -16.42 -9.46
C ALA A 300 29.69 -16.48 -10.56
N ALA A 301 29.97 -17.65 -11.11
CA ALA A 301 30.92 -17.83 -12.20
C ALA A 301 30.42 -17.17 -13.51
N THR A 302 29.15 -17.35 -13.86
CA THR A 302 28.54 -16.70 -15.03
C THR A 302 28.51 -15.18 -14.86
N ALA A 303 28.14 -14.69 -13.68
CA ALA A 303 28.20 -13.27 -13.35
C ALA A 303 29.64 -12.71 -13.40
N PHE A 304 30.62 -13.45 -12.92
CA PHE A 304 32.03 -13.06 -12.98
C PHE A 304 32.52 -12.93 -14.43
N LEU A 305 32.22 -13.91 -15.28
CA LEU A 305 32.56 -13.85 -16.71
C LEU A 305 31.87 -12.67 -17.40
N HIS A 306 30.58 -12.45 -17.12
CA HIS A 306 29.83 -11.33 -17.67
C HIS A 306 30.37 -9.97 -17.20
N LYS A 307 30.77 -9.85 -15.93
CA LYS A 307 31.42 -8.64 -15.39
C LYS A 307 32.78 -8.40 -16.04
N LEU A 308 33.61 -9.43 -16.20
CA LEU A 308 34.89 -9.34 -16.91
C LEU A 308 34.69 -8.88 -18.36
N GLN A 309 33.71 -9.45 -19.09
CA GLN A 309 33.38 -9.04 -20.45
C GLN A 309 32.97 -7.56 -20.55
N LYS A 310 32.24 -7.05 -19.56
CA LYS A 310 31.77 -5.66 -19.50
C LYS A 310 32.77 -4.69 -18.84
N GLY A 311 33.94 -5.16 -18.40
CA GLY A 311 34.92 -4.34 -17.68
C GLY A 311 34.46 -3.87 -16.30
N ILE A 312 33.46 -4.54 -15.71
CA ILE A 312 32.93 -4.21 -14.39
C ILE A 312 33.77 -4.94 -13.33
N PRO A 313 34.23 -4.28 -12.26
CA PRO A 313 34.96 -4.93 -11.19
C PRO A 313 34.11 -6.03 -10.52
N PRO A 314 34.69 -7.21 -10.20
CA PRO A 314 33.94 -8.37 -9.74
C PRO A 314 33.23 -8.15 -8.39
N TRP A 315 33.74 -7.27 -7.56
CA TRP A 315 33.18 -6.93 -6.24
C TRP A 315 32.00 -5.95 -6.28
N VAL A 316 31.78 -5.24 -7.39
CA VAL A 316 30.64 -4.30 -7.50
C VAL A 316 29.37 -5.10 -7.79
N PRO A 317 28.31 -4.98 -6.97
CA PRO A 317 27.02 -5.61 -7.25
C PRO A 317 26.44 -5.08 -8.57
N LEU A 318 25.66 -5.90 -9.26
CA LEU A 318 24.87 -5.42 -10.40
C LEU A 318 23.79 -4.47 -9.88
N LYS A 319 23.43 -3.46 -10.68
CA LYS A 319 22.35 -2.52 -10.35
C LYS A 319 21.08 -3.30 -9.99
N GLY A 320 20.43 -2.94 -8.88
CA GLY A 320 19.25 -3.64 -8.35
C GLY A 320 19.54 -4.90 -7.50
N HIS A 321 20.78 -5.42 -7.52
CA HIS A 321 21.19 -6.59 -6.72
C HIS A 321 22.06 -6.22 -5.51
N GLU A 322 21.96 -4.98 -5.06
CA GLU A 322 22.66 -4.51 -3.86
C GLU A 322 22.06 -5.15 -2.61
N LYS A 323 22.90 -5.70 -1.74
CA LYS A 323 22.44 -6.25 -0.47
C LYS A 323 22.09 -5.11 0.48
N LYS A 324 20.82 -4.72 0.49
CA LYS A 324 20.28 -3.72 1.41
C LYS A 324 19.88 -4.38 2.73
N THR A 325 20.15 -3.70 3.83
CA THR A 325 19.64 -4.09 5.16
C THR A 325 18.15 -3.74 5.25
N TYR A 326 17.39 -4.41 6.13
CA TYR A 326 15.98 -4.08 6.33
C TYR A 326 15.78 -2.61 6.77
N LYS A 327 16.72 -2.07 7.54
CA LYS A 327 16.72 -0.65 7.94
C LYS A 327 16.88 0.27 6.72
N GLN A 328 17.84 0.00 5.85
CA GLN A 328 18.02 0.76 4.61
C GLN A 328 16.79 0.67 3.71
N LEU A 329 16.22 -0.53 3.51
CA LEU A 329 14.99 -0.70 2.73
C LEU A 329 13.82 0.10 3.30
N GLN A 330 13.69 0.12 4.63
CA GLN A 330 12.65 0.90 5.29
C GLN A 330 12.89 2.41 5.16
N GLU A 331 14.13 2.87 5.33
CA GLU A 331 14.50 4.28 5.18
C GLU A 331 14.24 4.77 3.75
N GLU A 332 14.67 4.00 2.74
CA GLU A 332 14.39 4.27 1.32
C GLU A 332 12.88 4.33 1.04
N ALA A 333 12.10 3.40 1.59
CA ALA A 333 10.64 3.40 1.41
C ALA A 333 9.96 4.61 2.09
N ILE A 334 10.43 5.00 3.29
CA ILE A 334 9.92 6.19 3.99
C ILE A 334 10.31 7.45 3.23
N GLU A 335 11.56 7.54 2.76
CA GLU A 335 12.08 8.69 2.01
C GLU A 335 11.35 8.84 0.67
N SER A 336 11.15 7.74 -0.06
CA SER A 336 10.38 7.71 -1.30
C SER A 336 8.95 8.19 -1.06
N LYS A 337 8.28 7.68 0.00
CA LYS A 337 6.92 8.12 0.35
C LYS A 337 6.86 9.60 0.75
N LYS A 338 7.86 10.10 1.49
CA LYS A 338 7.93 11.52 1.86
C LYS A 338 8.10 12.40 0.63
N ARG A 339 8.96 12.00 -0.31
CA ARG A 339 9.11 12.69 -1.60
C ARG A 339 7.81 12.69 -2.39
N ASP A 340 7.10 11.56 -2.45
CA ASP A 340 5.81 11.49 -3.16
C ASP A 340 4.77 12.42 -2.54
N LEU A 341 4.71 12.51 -1.21
CA LEU A 341 3.83 13.45 -0.53
C LEU A 341 4.24 14.91 -0.80
N ALA A 342 5.53 15.22 -0.79
CA ALA A 342 6.03 16.55 -1.10
C ALA A 342 5.81 16.95 -2.57
N VAL A 343 5.87 16.00 -3.51
CA VAL A 343 5.47 16.22 -4.91
C VAL A 343 3.99 16.58 -5.00
N LEU A 344 3.13 15.87 -4.27
CA LEU A 344 1.71 16.19 -4.23
C LEU A 344 1.47 17.56 -3.59
N GLU A 345 2.16 17.89 -2.52
CA GLU A 345 2.06 19.19 -1.85
C GLU A 345 2.49 20.35 -2.76
N ALA A 346 3.59 20.20 -3.49
CA ALA A 346 4.04 21.18 -4.48
C ALA A 346 3.04 21.45 -5.61
N ASN A 347 2.14 20.50 -5.88
CA ASN A 347 1.21 20.51 -7.01
C ASN A 347 -0.27 20.47 -6.58
N ASP A 348 -0.60 21.03 -5.41
CA ASP A 348 -1.97 21.15 -4.90
C ASP A 348 -2.75 19.80 -4.81
N GLY A 349 -2.03 18.72 -4.47
CA GLY A 349 -2.56 17.37 -4.29
C GLY A 349 -2.69 16.56 -5.58
N VAL A 350 -2.18 17.06 -6.70
CA VAL A 350 -2.21 16.37 -8.00
C VAL A 350 -0.80 15.94 -8.38
N TRP A 351 -0.62 14.70 -8.84
CA TRP A 351 0.68 14.28 -9.34
C TRP A 351 1.02 15.06 -10.63
N PRO A 352 2.22 15.67 -10.74
CA PRO A 352 2.62 16.36 -11.95
C PRO A 352 2.79 15.34 -13.08
N GLY A 353 1.99 15.50 -14.13
CA GLY A 353 2.05 14.69 -15.34
C GLY A 353 0.78 13.91 -15.65
N VAL A 354 0.67 13.46 -16.90
CA VAL A 354 -0.48 12.68 -17.39
C VAL A 354 -0.29 11.20 -17.03
N ARG A 355 0.95 10.73 -17.02
CA ARG A 355 1.33 9.40 -16.59
C ARG A 355 1.42 9.33 -15.07
N THR A 356 0.35 8.88 -14.43
CA THR A 356 0.44 8.51 -13.01
C THR A 356 1.49 7.42 -12.80
N PRO A 357 2.40 7.55 -11.82
CA PRO A 357 3.32 6.49 -11.48
C PRO A 357 2.53 5.22 -11.16
N SER A 358 2.97 4.08 -11.66
CA SER A 358 2.32 2.77 -11.50
C SER A 358 2.49 2.19 -10.08
N HIS A 359 2.38 3.04 -9.07
CA HIS A 359 2.53 2.66 -7.66
C HIS A 359 1.42 1.71 -7.16
N ALA A 360 0.33 1.56 -7.93
CA ALA A 360 -0.80 0.69 -7.60
C ALA A 360 -0.50 -0.83 -7.64
N LEU A 361 0.65 -1.26 -8.18
CA LEU A 361 1.06 -2.68 -8.18
C LEU A 361 2.10 -3.02 -7.09
N PHE A 362 2.56 -2.03 -6.31
CA PHE A 362 3.77 -2.16 -5.48
C PHE A 362 3.54 -2.66 -4.04
N LEU A 363 2.30 -2.94 -3.63
CA LEU A 363 2.01 -3.41 -2.27
C LEU A 363 2.59 -4.81 -1.96
N TRP A 364 3.00 -5.56 -3.00
CA TRP A 364 3.50 -6.93 -2.85
C TRP A 364 5.01 -7.07 -3.03
N ALA A 365 5.67 -6.20 -3.78
CA ALA A 365 7.10 -6.27 -4.02
C ALA A 365 7.82 -5.22 -3.16
N SER A 366 8.25 -5.61 -1.97
CA SER A 366 9.12 -4.83 -1.08
C SER A 366 10.51 -4.50 -1.66
N GLY A 367 10.71 -4.60 -2.97
CA GLY A 367 11.92 -4.16 -3.66
C GLY A 367 11.81 -2.67 -3.90
N SER A 368 12.68 -1.86 -3.31
CA SER A 368 12.69 -0.40 -3.50
C SER A 368 12.95 0.03 -4.95
N GLU A 369 13.31 -0.88 -5.86
CA GLU A 369 13.49 -0.60 -7.28
C GLU A 369 13.19 -1.88 -8.08
N LEU A 370 11.92 -2.24 -8.30
CA LEU A 370 11.64 -3.08 -9.47
C LEU A 370 11.98 -2.24 -10.69
N THR A 371 13.17 -2.53 -11.23
CA THR A 371 13.74 -2.13 -12.52
C THR A 371 12.81 -1.35 -13.44
N THR A 372 13.36 -0.31 -14.08
CA THR A 372 12.81 0.46 -15.21
C THR A 372 12.11 -0.39 -16.29
N ILE A 373 12.35 -1.70 -16.32
CA ILE A 373 11.77 -2.71 -17.21
C ILE A 373 10.26 -2.93 -16.99
N LEU A 374 9.74 -2.88 -15.75
CA LEU A 374 8.28 -2.92 -15.50
C LEU A 374 7.61 -1.55 -15.75
N GLU A 375 8.41 -0.49 -15.87
CA GLU A 375 7.98 0.84 -16.29
C GLU A 375 8.10 1.03 -17.82
N GLU A 376 9.00 0.30 -18.49
CA GLU A 376 9.10 0.17 -19.95
C GLU A 376 7.99 -0.72 -20.52
N ASP A 377 7.37 -1.57 -19.68
CA ASP A 377 6.27 -2.42 -20.11
C ASP A 377 5.00 -1.58 -20.34
N HIS A 378 4.62 -1.44 -21.61
CA HIS A 378 3.29 -0.98 -22.03
C HIS A 378 2.22 -2.03 -21.69
N MET A 379 2.14 -2.47 -20.44
CA MET A 379 1.07 -3.37 -19.99
C MET A 379 -0.28 -2.62 -20.06
N PRO A 380 -1.24 -3.05 -20.91
CA PRO A 380 -2.52 -2.38 -21.10
C PRO A 380 -3.54 -2.76 -20.00
N ASN A 381 -3.09 -2.96 -18.76
CA ASN A 381 -3.96 -3.32 -17.63
C ASN A 381 -4.12 -2.17 -16.62
N LYS A 382 -4.24 -0.94 -17.15
CA LYS A 382 -4.87 0.18 -16.45
C LYS A 382 -6.01 0.69 -17.33
N TYR A 383 -7.19 0.77 -16.73
CA TYR A 383 -8.42 1.39 -17.26
C TYR A 383 -8.17 2.39 -18.40
N ILE A 384 -8.65 2.08 -19.61
CA ILE A 384 -8.77 3.10 -20.66
C ILE A 384 -9.82 4.11 -20.19
N PRO A 385 -9.47 5.39 -19.94
CA PRO A 385 -10.43 6.39 -19.52
C PRO A 385 -11.50 6.56 -20.60
N LYS A 386 -12.74 6.83 -20.19
CA LYS A 386 -13.93 6.88 -21.06
C LYS A 386 -13.70 7.76 -22.30
N ASP A 387 -12.98 8.86 -22.14
CA ASP A 387 -12.68 9.82 -23.20
C ASP A 387 -11.79 9.23 -24.30
N LEU A 388 -10.82 8.38 -23.92
CA LEU A 388 -9.93 7.69 -24.85
C LEU A 388 -10.69 6.59 -25.62
N ARG A 389 -11.75 6.01 -25.03
CA ARG A 389 -12.68 5.10 -25.74
C ARG A 389 -13.55 5.82 -26.77
N LEU A 390 -13.93 7.07 -26.49
CA LEU A 390 -14.70 7.90 -27.44
C LEU A 390 -13.81 8.29 -28.63
N GLN A 391 -12.55 8.68 -28.36
CA GLN A 391 -11.56 8.96 -29.40
C GLN A 391 -11.24 7.71 -30.25
N LEU A 392 -11.07 6.53 -29.63
CA LEU A 392 -10.87 5.26 -30.35
C LEU A 392 -12.08 4.87 -31.21
N ALA A 393 -13.30 5.12 -30.72
CA ALA A 393 -14.53 4.88 -31.46
C ALA A 393 -14.75 5.88 -32.62
N GLU A 394 -14.19 7.09 -32.53
CA GLU A 394 -14.18 8.09 -33.61
C GLU A 394 -13.15 7.75 -34.71
N VAL A 395 -11.96 7.24 -34.33
CA VAL A 395 -10.88 6.88 -35.27
C VAL A 395 -11.15 5.55 -35.98
N ILE A 396 -11.73 4.58 -35.28
CA ILE A 396 -12.12 3.28 -35.82
C ILE A 396 -13.66 3.20 -35.75
N PRO A 397 -14.37 3.73 -36.76
CA PRO A 397 -15.83 3.69 -36.78
C PRO A 397 -16.29 2.24 -36.90
N GLY A 398 -16.74 1.67 -35.77
CA GLY A 398 -17.19 0.28 -35.66
C GLY A 398 -16.51 -0.52 -34.54
N LEU A 399 -15.48 0.01 -33.87
CA LEU A 399 -14.92 -0.62 -32.68
C LEU A 399 -15.94 -0.56 -31.54
N ARG A 400 -16.48 -1.70 -31.13
CA ARG A 400 -17.56 -1.73 -30.13
C ARG A 400 -16.99 -1.82 -28.71
N PRO A 401 -17.34 -0.90 -27.78
CA PRO A 401 -16.83 -0.89 -26.42
C PRO A 401 -17.01 -2.18 -25.60
N TRP A 402 -17.91 -3.06 -26.01
CA TRP A 402 -18.19 -4.34 -25.35
C TRP A 402 -17.40 -5.51 -25.92
N GLU A 403 -16.85 -5.47 -27.14
CA GLU A 403 -16.09 -6.61 -27.71
C GLU A 403 -14.75 -6.86 -26.97
N VAL A 404 -14.27 -5.88 -26.19
CA VAL A 404 -13.08 -5.96 -25.33
C VAL A 404 -13.44 -6.27 -23.86
N LEU A 405 -14.69 -6.04 -23.44
CA LEU A 405 -15.18 -6.17 -22.05
C LEU A 405 -16.04 -7.43 -21.85
N SER A 406 -16.70 -7.91 -22.90
CA SER A 406 -17.67 -9.02 -22.86
C SER A 406 -17.03 -10.39 -22.86
N VAL A 407 -15.77 -10.53 -23.31
CA VAL A 407 -15.07 -11.83 -23.30
C VAL A 407 -14.65 -12.20 -21.88
N GLU A 408 -14.09 -11.26 -21.13
CA GLU A 408 -13.77 -11.44 -19.71
C GLU A 408 -15.03 -11.53 -18.84
N GLN A 409 -16.01 -10.63 -19.01
CA GLN A 409 -17.26 -10.69 -18.24
C GLN A 409 -18.08 -11.95 -18.53
N ALA A 410 -18.09 -12.45 -19.77
CA ALA A 410 -18.75 -13.70 -20.10
C ALA A 410 -18.00 -14.91 -19.52
N MET A 411 -16.67 -14.94 -19.54
CA MET A 411 -15.91 -16.01 -18.88
C MET A 411 -16.11 -15.97 -17.37
N ASP A 412 -16.12 -14.82 -16.72
CA ASP A 412 -16.41 -14.71 -15.27
C ASP A 412 -17.85 -15.11 -14.92
N GLN A 413 -18.84 -14.77 -15.75
CA GLN A 413 -20.23 -15.22 -15.57
C GLN A 413 -20.40 -16.73 -15.81
N ILE A 414 -19.72 -17.29 -16.82
CA ILE A 414 -19.78 -18.73 -17.15
C ILE A 414 -19.07 -19.55 -16.07
N THR A 415 -17.98 -19.04 -15.51
CA THR A 415 -17.15 -19.79 -14.54
C THR A 415 -17.62 -19.62 -13.10
N TYR A 416 -18.16 -18.45 -12.73
CA TYR A 416 -18.50 -18.10 -11.34
C TYR A 416 -19.95 -17.63 -11.11
N GLY A 417 -20.83 -17.70 -12.12
CA GLY A 417 -22.27 -17.47 -11.95
C GLY A 417 -22.68 -16.02 -11.62
N GLY A 418 -21.77 -15.05 -11.73
CA GLY A 418 -22.07 -13.63 -11.52
C GLY A 418 -22.23 -13.18 -10.06
N GLU A 419 -21.78 -13.97 -9.07
CA GLU A 419 -21.92 -13.63 -7.64
C GLU A 419 -20.74 -12.84 -7.05
N TRP A 420 -19.67 -12.57 -7.81
CA TRP A 420 -18.50 -11.87 -7.28
C TRP A 420 -18.64 -10.35 -7.40
N TYR A 421 -18.95 -9.66 -6.28
CA TYR A 421 -18.87 -8.20 -6.21
C TYR A 421 -18.12 -7.73 -4.97
N ARG A 422 -17.09 -6.89 -5.17
CA ARG A 422 -16.67 -5.88 -4.19
C ARG A 422 -17.56 -4.65 -4.38
N GLU A 423 -18.05 -4.07 -3.28
CA GLU A 423 -18.88 -2.87 -3.30
C GLU A 423 -18.13 -1.63 -3.85
N PRO A 424 -18.84 -0.63 -4.42
CA PRO A 424 -18.24 0.59 -4.93
C PRO A 424 -17.49 1.37 -3.83
N PHE A 425 -16.28 1.83 -4.14
CA PHE A 425 -15.52 2.71 -3.25
C PHE A 425 -16.33 3.97 -2.92
N GLY A 426 -16.56 4.23 -1.62
CA GLY A 426 -17.24 5.45 -1.13
C GLY A 426 -18.67 5.25 -0.63
N MET A 427 -19.26 4.05 -0.72
CA MET A 427 -20.39 3.71 0.13
C MET A 427 -19.86 3.68 1.58
N PHE A 428 -20.50 4.40 2.51
CA PHE A 428 -20.14 4.39 3.95
C PHE A 428 -20.48 3.05 4.64
N THR A 429 -20.38 1.94 3.90
CA THR A 429 -20.43 0.53 4.31
C THR A 429 -19.02 -0.06 4.37
N THR A 430 -17.99 0.75 4.70
CA THR A 430 -16.64 0.21 4.97
C THR A 430 -16.56 -0.61 6.26
N GLY A 431 -17.69 -0.80 6.94
CA GLY A 431 -17.83 -1.85 7.93
C GLY A 431 -17.94 -3.21 7.22
N PRO A 432 -17.12 -4.21 7.54
CA PRO A 432 -17.24 -5.54 6.94
C PRO A 432 -18.69 -6.06 7.01
N PRO A 433 -19.21 -6.72 5.95
CA PRO A 433 -20.64 -7.02 5.76
C PRO A 433 -21.28 -7.82 6.90
N TYR A 434 -20.45 -8.48 7.71
CA TYR A 434 -20.89 -9.15 8.93
C TYR A 434 -21.50 -8.18 9.96
N ILE A 435 -21.15 -6.89 9.97
CA ILE A 435 -21.68 -5.91 10.92
C ILE A 435 -23.17 -5.69 10.68
N GLU A 436 -23.59 -5.59 9.43
CA GLU A 436 -25.00 -5.49 9.05
C GLU A 436 -25.77 -6.75 9.46
N ASN A 437 -25.25 -7.93 9.13
CA ASN A 437 -25.86 -9.20 9.51
C ASN A 437 -25.94 -9.35 11.05
N TRP A 438 -24.89 -8.96 11.78
CA TRP A 438 -24.89 -8.95 13.24
C TRP A 438 -25.94 -8.00 13.80
N ASN A 439 -26.05 -6.78 13.26
CA ASN A 439 -27.07 -5.83 13.66
C ASN A 439 -28.48 -6.40 13.42
N ASN A 440 -28.70 -7.09 12.31
CA ASN A 440 -29.97 -7.74 11.99
C ASN A 440 -30.27 -8.91 12.95
N ASP A 441 -29.28 -9.76 13.25
CA ASP A 441 -29.41 -10.86 14.21
C ASP A 441 -29.72 -10.35 15.62
N VAL A 442 -29.04 -9.29 16.05
CA VAL A 442 -29.26 -8.64 17.34
C VAL A 442 -30.67 -8.04 17.40
N LYS A 443 -31.10 -7.30 16.37
CA LYS A 443 -32.48 -6.78 16.26
C LYS A 443 -33.51 -7.91 16.30
N ARG A 444 -33.25 -9.02 15.61
CA ARG A 444 -34.11 -10.21 15.61
C ARG A 444 -34.20 -10.84 17.00
N MET A 445 -33.08 -11.02 17.69
CA MET A 445 -33.06 -11.51 19.08
C MET A 445 -33.85 -10.59 20.01
N PHE A 446 -33.65 -9.27 19.93
CA PHE A 446 -34.43 -8.31 20.71
C PHE A 446 -35.93 -8.39 20.41
N SER A 447 -36.31 -8.49 19.14
CA SER A 447 -37.71 -8.68 18.75
C SER A 447 -38.29 -9.99 19.31
N ILE A 448 -37.54 -11.10 19.27
CA ILE A 448 -38.00 -12.39 19.81
C ILE A 448 -38.18 -12.28 21.32
N PHE A 449 -37.18 -11.73 22.01
CA PHE A 449 -37.22 -11.51 23.46
C PHE A 449 -38.43 -10.67 23.87
N TYR A 450 -38.65 -9.53 23.21
CA TYR A 450 -39.77 -8.63 23.49
C TYR A 450 -41.14 -9.30 23.22
N LYS A 451 -41.27 -10.04 22.11
CA LYS A 451 -42.51 -10.79 21.83
C LYS A 451 -42.76 -11.89 22.86
N LEU A 452 -41.72 -12.58 23.30
CA LEU A 452 -41.81 -13.66 24.27
C LEU A 452 -42.16 -13.10 25.66
N SER A 453 -41.49 -12.04 26.09
CA SER A 453 -41.79 -11.37 27.36
C SER A 453 -43.23 -10.85 27.39
N ALA A 454 -43.71 -10.20 26.33
CA ALA A 454 -45.09 -9.73 26.22
C ALA A 454 -46.10 -10.88 26.28
N ARG A 455 -45.82 -12.01 25.61
CA ARG A 455 -46.68 -13.20 25.66
C ARG A 455 -46.71 -13.83 27.04
N VAL A 456 -45.57 -13.92 27.73
CA VAL A 456 -45.47 -14.45 29.09
C VAL A 456 -46.21 -13.55 30.06
N TYR A 457 -46.00 -12.23 29.98
CA TYR A 457 -46.72 -11.24 30.77
C TYR A 457 -48.23 -11.42 30.60
N ASN A 458 -48.74 -11.37 29.35
CA ASN A 458 -50.17 -11.53 29.07
C ASN A 458 -50.74 -12.87 29.55
N LYS A 459 -49.94 -13.94 29.53
CA LYS A 459 -50.36 -15.24 30.08
C LYS A 459 -50.49 -15.16 31.60
N LEU A 460 -49.50 -14.59 32.29
CA LEU A 460 -49.50 -14.45 33.75
C LEU A 460 -50.66 -13.58 34.24
N VAL A 461 -50.91 -12.44 33.59
CA VAL A 461 -52.10 -11.59 33.83
C VAL A 461 -53.40 -12.40 33.79
N ARG A 462 -53.56 -13.26 32.78
CA ARG A 462 -54.80 -14.05 32.60
C ARG A 462 -54.92 -15.22 33.58
N THR A 463 -53.80 -15.81 33.98
CA THR A 463 -53.80 -17.06 34.79
C THR A 463 -53.67 -16.82 36.28
N VAL A 464 -53.05 -15.71 36.70
CA VAL A 464 -52.73 -15.42 38.10
C VAL A 464 -53.56 -14.22 38.55
N PRO A 465 -54.59 -14.42 39.38
CA PRO A 465 -55.40 -13.32 39.90
C PRO A 465 -54.53 -12.32 40.68
N GLY A 466 -54.66 -11.03 40.38
CA GLY A 466 -53.92 -9.95 41.06
C GLY A 466 -52.48 -9.72 40.57
N PHE A 467 -52.01 -10.46 39.56
CA PHE A 467 -50.67 -10.26 38.98
C PHE A 467 -50.46 -8.84 38.44
N ASP A 468 -51.51 -8.23 37.87
CA ASP A 468 -51.47 -6.87 37.33
C ASP A 468 -51.08 -5.85 38.40
N THR A 469 -51.66 -5.96 39.60
CA THR A 469 -51.36 -5.07 40.73
C THR A 469 -49.93 -5.23 41.26
N ILE A 470 -49.34 -6.42 41.11
CA ILE A 470 -47.93 -6.67 41.44
C ILE A 470 -47.05 -5.99 40.38
N MET A 471 -47.38 -6.14 39.10
CA MET A 471 -46.63 -5.54 38.00
C MET A 471 -46.70 -4.02 38.01
N GLU A 472 -47.84 -3.41 38.36
CA GLU A 472 -47.94 -1.95 38.56
C GLU A 472 -46.96 -1.44 39.62
N LYS A 473 -46.77 -2.18 40.72
CA LYS A 473 -45.79 -1.84 41.76
C LYS A 473 -44.36 -1.98 41.25
N VAL A 474 -44.09 -3.03 40.46
CA VAL A 474 -42.78 -3.26 39.84
C VAL A 474 -42.45 -2.15 38.83
N ASP A 475 -43.41 -1.75 38.01
CA ASP A 475 -43.25 -0.69 37.02
C ASP A 475 -43.06 0.67 37.70
N ALA A 476 -43.78 0.94 38.80
CA ALA A 476 -43.58 2.15 39.60
C ALA A 476 -42.18 2.21 40.25
N ASP A 477 -41.69 1.10 40.81
CA ASP A 477 -40.33 1.00 41.35
C ASP A 477 -39.26 1.12 40.24
N ALA A 478 -39.49 0.49 39.09
CA ALA A 478 -38.61 0.61 37.94
C ALA A 478 -38.53 2.06 37.41
N ALA A 479 -39.66 2.75 37.30
CA ALA A 479 -39.74 4.15 36.90
C ALA A 479 -39.04 5.07 37.90
N ALA A 480 -39.22 4.85 39.21
CA ALA A 480 -38.52 5.60 40.26
C ALA A 480 -37.00 5.41 40.16
N ARG A 481 -36.52 4.16 39.99
CA ARG A 481 -35.09 3.87 39.80
C ARG A 481 -34.54 4.46 38.51
N GLU A 482 -35.34 4.56 37.46
CA GLU A 482 -34.93 5.16 36.19
C GLU A 482 -34.87 6.69 36.30
N ALA A 483 -35.80 7.33 36.99
CA ALA A 483 -35.77 8.76 37.28
C ALA A 483 -34.50 9.14 38.05
N ILE A 484 -34.16 8.40 39.12
CA ILE A 484 -32.92 8.57 39.88
C ILE A 484 -31.68 8.42 38.98
N ARG A 485 -31.69 7.42 38.06
CA ARG A 485 -30.58 7.23 37.11
C ARG A 485 -30.48 8.37 36.10
N ARG A 486 -31.60 8.90 35.61
CA ARG A 486 -31.64 10.05 34.70
C ARG A 486 -31.11 11.31 35.38
N GLU A 487 -31.54 11.59 36.61
CA GLU A 487 -31.03 12.70 37.42
C GLU A 487 -29.52 12.58 37.65
N LYS A 488 -29.03 11.39 38.03
CA LYS A 488 -27.57 11.15 38.17
C LYS A 488 -26.81 11.39 36.87
N ARG A 489 -27.31 10.91 35.72
CA ARG A 489 -26.67 11.16 34.42
C ARG A 489 -26.71 12.63 34.03
N ALA A 490 -27.82 13.32 34.28
CA ALA A 490 -27.95 14.75 34.00
C ALA A 490 -26.98 15.57 34.88
N ALA A 491 -26.89 15.26 36.17
CA ALA A 491 -25.93 15.86 37.09
C ALA A 491 -24.48 15.58 36.65
N GLN A 492 -24.16 14.36 36.24
CA GLN A 492 -22.84 14.03 35.69
C GLN A 492 -22.55 14.78 34.39
N LYS A 493 -23.53 14.93 33.50
CA LYS A 493 -23.39 15.67 32.25
C LYS A 493 -23.18 17.17 32.52
N ALA A 494 -23.97 17.77 33.41
CA ALA A 494 -23.81 19.16 33.82
C ALA A 494 -22.47 19.40 34.53
N ALA A 495 -22.01 18.47 35.37
CA ALA A 495 -20.70 18.55 36.00
C ALA A 495 -19.56 18.48 34.97
N LYS A 496 -19.69 17.61 33.95
CA LYS A 496 -18.74 17.53 32.84
C LYS A 496 -18.75 18.80 31.98
N GLU A 497 -19.92 19.34 31.64
CA GLU A 497 -20.06 20.57 30.87
C GLU A 497 -19.51 21.78 31.62
N LYS A 498 -19.77 21.88 32.93
CA LYS A 498 -19.19 22.92 33.79
C LYS A 498 -17.66 22.79 33.89
N ALA A 499 -17.15 21.58 34.09
CA ALA A 499 -15.71 21.34 34.08
C ALA A 499 -15.07 21.66 32.71
N LEU A 500 -15.81 21.46 31.61
CA LEU A 500 -15.39 21.84 30.26
C LEU A 500 -15.36 23.37 30.12
N TYR A 501 -16.42 24.06 30.55
CA TYR A 501 -16.55 25.52 30.48
C TYR A 501 -15.52 26.25 31.35
N ASP A 502 -15.31 25.78 32.59
CA ASP A 502 -14.26 26.28 33.50
C ASP A 502 -12.85 26.07 32.93
N ARG A 503 -12.67 25.08 32.04
CA ARG A 503 -11.43 24.82 31.30
C ARG A 503 -11.26 25.68 30.06
N PHE A 504 -12.34 26.30 29.55
CA PHE A 504 -12.32 27.25 28.43
C PHE A 504 -12.24 28.71 28.89
N GLN A 505 -12.59 29.02 30.14
CA GLN A 505 -12.43 30.36 30.73
C GLN A 505 -11.06 30.60 31.39
N LYS A 506 -10.28 29.54 31.61
CA LYS A 506 -8.85 29.62 31.95
C LYS A 506 -8.04 29.40 30.69
#